data_AF-A0A2V8QSH0-F1
#
_entry.id   AF-A0A2V8QSH0-F1
#
_cell.length_a   1.000
_cell.length_b   1.000
_cell.length_c   1.000
_cell.angle_alpha   90.00
_cell.angle_beta   90.00
_cell.angle_gamma   90.00
#
_symmetry.space_group_name_H-M   'P 1'
#
loop_
_entity.id
_entity.type
_entity.pdbx_description
1 polymer ?
#
loop_
_entity_poly.entity_id
_entity_poly.type
_entity_poly.pdbx_seq_one_letter_code
_entity_poly.pdbx_strand_id
1 'polypeptide(L)' 'MYVSRLKKYGPKLLCVVTLTEDLAMKQAQAADDDLKRGKNRGPLHGIPWGAKDLFATKGIKTTWGAEPYRDQVIDY' A
#
# COMPACT_ATOMS: atom_id res chain seq x y z
N MET A 1 2.27 -12.47 -5.57
CA MET A 1 3.34 -12.10 -6.52
C MET A 1 4.07 -10.80 -6.14
N TYR A 2 3.40 -9.65 -6.12
CA TYR A 2 4.07 -8.33 -5.95
C TYR A 2 4.81 -8.15 -4.62
N VAL A 3 4.18 -8.49 -3.48
CA VAL A 3 4.82 -8.44 -2.15
C VAL A 3 6.11 -9.26 -2.12
N SER A 4 6.09 -10.47 -2.65
CA SER A 4 7.27 -11.34 -2.73
C SER A 4 8.41 -10.69 -3.53
N ARG A 5 8.10 -9.98 -4.62
CA ARG A 5 9.10 -9.24 -5.41
C ARG A 5 9.63 -8.02 -4.65
N LEU A 6 8.76 -7.27 -3.97
CA LEU A 6 9.17 -6.13 -3.15
C LEU A 6 10.11 -6.56 -2.03
N LYS A 7 9.82 -7.69 -1.36
CA LYS A 7 10.72 -8.28 -0.36
C LYS A 7 12.06 -8.73 -0.96
N LYS A 8 12.03 -9.38 -2.13
CA LYS A 8 13.23 -9.90 -2.79
C LYS A 8 14.17 -8.80 -3.29
N TYR A 9 13.63 -7.75 -3.92
CA TYR A 9 14.42 -6.73 -4.60
C TYR A 9 14.53 -5.40 -3.82
N GLY A 10 13.68 -5.19 -2.82
CA GLY A 10 13.63 -3.98 -1.99
C GLY A 10 14.98 -3.55 -1.42
N PRO A 11 15.79 -4.45 -0.82
CA PRO A 11 17.09 -4.08 -0.26
C PRO A 11 18.07 -3.48 -1.26
N LYS A 12 17.92 -3.79 -2.56
CA LYS A 12 18.80 -3.27 -3.63
C LYS A 12 18.22 -2.04 -4.31
N LEU A 13 16.90 -2.03 -4.54
CA LEU A 13 16.25 -0.99 -5.34
C LEU A 13 15.80 0.22 -4.53
N LEU A 14 15.49 0.03 -3.24
CA LEU A 14 15.09 1.10 -2.31
C LEU A 14 13.90 1.94 -2.82
N CYS A 15 12.99 1.34 -3.61
CA CYS A 15 11.86 2.05 -4.22
C CYS A 15 10.59 2.11 -3.36
N VAL A 16 10.56 1.46 -2.20
CA VAL A 16 9.40 1.44 -1.29
C VAL A 16 9.89 1.76 0.11
N VAL A 17 9.42 2.87 0.67
CA VAL A 17 9.80 3.33 2.01
C VAL A 17 8.90 2.71 3.10
N THR A 18 7.63 2.47 2.79
CA THR A 18 6.65 1.87 3.69
C THR A 18 5.94 0.75 2.97
N LEU A 19 6.22 -0.51 3.34
CA LEU A 19 5.52 -1.67 2.79
C LEU A 19 4.31 -2.01 3.64
N THR A 20 3.10 -1.90 3.07
CA THR A 20 1.82 -2.13 3.75
C THR A 20 1.28 -3.54 3.52
N GLU A 21 2.11 -4.57 3.76
CA GLU A 21 1.79 -5.97 3.41
C GLU A 21 0.46 -6.45 4.01
N ASP A 22 0.28 -6.34 5.33
CA ASP A 22 -0.93 -6.84 6.00
C ASP A 22 -2.20 -6.15 5.48
N LEU A 23 -2.11 -4.83 5.26
CA LEU A 23 -3.21 -4.05 4.67
C LEU A 23 -3.50 -4.50 3.24
N ALA A 24 -2.46 -4.68 2.41
CA ALA A 24 -2.61 -5.12 1.03
C ALA A 24 -3.28 -6.50 0.95
N MET A 25 -2.89 -7.44 1.81
CA MET A 25 -3.49 -8.77 1.88
C MET A 25 -4.96 -8.70 2.33
N LYS A 26 -5.26 -7.88 3.34
CA LYS A 26 -6.64 -7.67 3.81
C LYS A 26 -7.53 -7.05 2.73
N GLN A 27 -7.03 -6.06 2.00
CA GLN A 27 -7.77 -5.41 0.91
C GLN A 27 -7.97 -6.35 -0.29
N ALA A 28 -6.97 -7.18 -0.62
CA ALA A 28 -7.11 -8.20 -1.66
C ALA A 28 -8.22 -9.21 -1.33
N GLN A 29 -8.24 -9.72 -0.10
CA GLN A 29 -9.30 -10.64 0.34
C GLN A 29 -10.69 -9.98 0.27
N ALA A 30 -10.80 -8.72 0.68
CA ALA A 30 -12.06 -7.98 0.62
C ALA A 30 -12.55 -7.76 -0.83
N ALA A 31 -11.62 -7.51 -1.77
CA ALA A 31 -11.92 -7.41 -3.19
C ALA A 31 -12.44 -8.75 -3.74
N ASP A 32 -11.76 -9.86 -3.44
CA ASP A 32 -12.22 -11.19 -3.84
C ASP A 32 -13.62 -11.51 -3.31
N ASP A 33 -13.91 -11.16 -2.06
CA ASP A 33 -15.22 -11.39 -1.44
C ASP A 33 -16.32 -10.50 -2.05
N ASP A 34 -15.99 -9.27 -2.45
CA ASP A 34 -16.91 -8.41 -3.18
C ASP A 34 -17.27 -9.00 -4.55
N LEU A 35 -16.30 -9.53 -5.31
CA LEU A 35 -16.57 -10.19 -6.59
C LEU A 35 -17.45 -11.44 -6.43
N LYS A 36 -17.19 -12.27 -5.41
CA LYS A 36 -18.04 -13.44 -5.11
C LYS A 36 -19.50 -13.05 -4.84
N ARG A 37 -19.74 -11.84 -4.31
CA ARG A 37 -21.07 -11.29 -4.04
C ARG A 37 -21.65 -10.50 -5.22
N GLY A 38 -20.98 -10.51 -6.38
CA GLY A 38 -21.41 -9.77 -7.58
C GLY A 38 -21.13 -8.26 -7.53
N LYS A 39 -20.35 -7.77 -6.55
CA LYS A 39 -20.03 -6.36 -6.38
C LYS A 39 -18.74 -5.99 -7.11
N ASN A 40 -18.85 -5.61 -8.37
CA ASN A 40 -17.72 -5.02 -9.11
C ASN A 40 -17.54 -3.54 -8.75
N ARG A 41 -16.31 -3.12 -8.44
CA ARG A 41 -15.98 -1.73 -8.04
C ARG A 41 -15.45 -0.89 -9.20
N GLY A 42 -15.43 -1.44 -10.41
CA GLY A 42 -14.93 -0.81 -11.63
C GLY A 42 -13.55 -1.33 -12.06
N PRO A 43 -12.92 -0.69 -13.06
CA PRO A 43 -11.74 -1.21 -13.74
C PRO A 43 -10.50 -1.46 -12.86
N LEU A 44 -10.42 -0.79 -11.70
CA LEU A 44 -9.30 -0.91 -10.77
C LEU A 44 -9.58 -1.87 -9.60
N HIS A 45 -10.70 -2.59 -9.63
CA HIS A 45 -11.04 -3.56 -8.58
C HIS A 45 -9.92 -4.59 -8.42
N GLY A 46 -9.32 -4.64 -7.23
CA GLY A 46 -8.28 -5.62 -6.89
C GLY A 46 -6.89 -5.33 -7.47
N ILE A 47 -6.71 -4.24 -8.23
CA ILE A 47 -5.39 -3.88 -8.79
C ILE A 47 -4.48 -3.32 -7.68
N PRO A 48 -3.34 -3.96 -7.39
CA PRO A 48 -2.40 -3.43 -6.42
C PRO A 48 -1.70 -2.19 -6.98
N TRP A 49 -1.39 -1.22 -6.11
CA TRP A 49 -0.78 0.04 -6.48
C TRP A 49 0.17 0.53 -5.38
N GLY A 50 0.96 1.55 -5.70
CA GLY A 50 1.82 2.25 -4.75
C GLY A 50 1.61 3.76 -4.84
N ALA A 51 1.66 4.44 -3.70
CA ALA A 51 1.61 5.90 -3.61
C ALA A 51 3.02 6.46 -3.42
N LYS A 52 3.28 7.65 -3.94
CA LYS A 52 4.45 8.42 -3.52
C LYS A 52 4.29 8.77 -2.04
N ASP A 53 5.38 8.80 -1.28
CA ASP A 53 5.41 9.20 0.13
C ASP A 53 5.16 10.71 0.35
N LEU A 54 4.40 11.34 -0.55
CA LEU A 54 3.89 12.71 -0.48
C LEU A 54 2.36 12.73 -0.28
N PHE A 55 1.68 11.61 -0.52
CA PHE A 55 0.24 11.52 -0.34
C PHE A 55 -0.10 11.25 1.12
N ALA A 56 -0.99 12.07 1.69
CA ALA A 56 -1.49 11.85 3.04
C ALA A 56 -2.26 10.52 3.11
N THR A 57 -1.84 9.65 4.01
CA THR A 57 -2.47 8.34 4.22
C THR A 57 -2.81 8.13 5.69
N LYS A 58 -4.08 7.82 5.96
CA LYS A 58 -4.56 7.64 7.32
C LYS A 58 -3.98 6.38 7.96
N GLY A 59 -3.33 6.53 9.10
CA GLY A 59 -2.72 5.45 9.88
C GLY A 59 -1.51 4.78 9.21
N ILE A 60 -0.99 5.35 8.12
CA ILE A 60 0.19 4.85 7.40
C ILE A 60 1.27 5.93 7.45
N LYS A 61 2.51 5.49 7.66
CA LYS A 61 3.68 6.37 7.71
C LYS A 61 3.81 7.16 6.40
N THR A 62 3.79 8.49 6.53
CA THR A 62 3.90 9.45 5.41
C THR A 62 4.98 10.46 5.77
N THR A 63 6.21 10.24 5.30
CA THR A 63 7.41 10.96 5.79
C THR A 63 7.86 12.13 4.93
N TRP A 64 7.25 12.30 3.76
CA TRP A 64 7.62 13.32 2.78
C TRP A 64 9.08 13.27 2.32
N GLY A 65 9.80 12.19 2.62
CA GLY A 65 11.23 12.06 2.34
C GLY A 65 12.10 13.10 3.06
N ALA A 66 11.65 13.62 4.21
CA ALA A 66 12.34 14.67 4.95
C ALA A 66 12.56 14.26 6.41
N GLU A 67 13.80 14.43 6.91
CA GLU A 67 14.23 14.00 8.25
C GLU A 67 13.32 14.47 9.39
N PRO A 68 12.81 15.73 9.41
CA PRO A 68 11.91 16.16 10.48
C PRO A 68 10.61 15.35 10.57
N TYR A 69 10.17 14.77 9.45
CA TYR A 69 8.92 14.01 9.35
C TYR A 69 9.16 12.52 9.25
N ARG A 70 10.38 12.06 9.56
CA ARG A 70 10.78 10.65 9.40
C ARG A 70 9.88 9.67 10.13
N ASP A 71 9.14 10.07 11.16
CA ASP A 71 8.23 9.23 11.95
C ASP A 71 6.76 9.68 11.88
N GLN A 72 6.44 10.59 10.95
CA GLN A 72 5.10 11.12 10.77
C GLN A 72 4.09 10.04 10.35
N VAL A 73 2.96 10.02 11.06
CA VAL A 73 1.76 9.26 10.72
C VAL A 73 0.58 10.23 10.78
N ILE A 74 -0.22 10.26 9.73
CA ILE A 74 -1.41 11.12 9.63
C ILE A 74 -2.62 10.32 10.11
N ASP A 75 -3.41 10.84 11.04
CA ASP A 75 -4.47 10.09 11.73
C ASP A 75 -5.90 10.64 11.54
N TYR A 76 -6.04 11.84 10.96
CA TYR A 76 -7.34 12.45 10.66
C TYR A 76 -7.97 11.92 9.37
#